data_AF-A0A0G2EYA9-F1
#
_entry.id   AF-A0A0G2EYA9-F1
#
_cell.length_a   1.000
_cell.length_b   1.000
_cell.length_c   1.000
_cell.angle_alpha   90.00
_cell.angle_beta   90.00
_cell.angle_gamma   90.00
#
_symmetry.space_group_name_H-M   'P 1'
#
loop_
_entity.id
_entity.type
_entity.pdbx_description
1 polymer ?
#
loop_
_entity_poly.entity_id
_entity_poly.type
_entity_poly.pdbx_seq_one_letter_code
_entity_poly.pdbx_strand_id
1 'polypeptide(L)'
;MVITTSIKDVAPRSAKDKQRRLIPAVHSLLSQQLDDGMLVHCFSEGGSNKFIELAEIFQKITHRMLPVSSLCLDSTPGKVRTDNLQKAFTASLPSNSNPTVKALGQGAARMIRIMHDSGLYTRVSEQVILRTRKSLNDPTLLDIYDMPRCYLYSAADMVVCHEDVEQHAIEAKRLGVTQMHVMRFENSAHCAHMREYEGAYWQAVQRTWSMSRKSEL
;
A
#
# COMPACT_ATOMS: atom_id res chain seq x y z
N MET A 1 -10.70 -11.81 -3.48
CA MET A 1 -10.26 -12.03 -2.09
C MET A 1 -9.93 -10.68 -1.46
N VAL A 2 -10.29 -10.44 -0.19
CA VAL A 2 -9.92 -9.21 0.54
C VAL A 2 -9.06 -9.60 1.73
N ILE A 3 -7.89 -8.99 1.86
CA ILE A 3 -7.01 -9.18 3.02
C ILE A 3 -6.95 -7.84 3.77
N THR A 4 -7.45 -7.81 5.00
CA THR A 4 -7.50 -6.60 5.81
C THR A 4 -6.30 -6.49 6.76
N THR A 5 -5.87 -5.26 7.03
CA THR A 5 -4.93 -4.91 8.11
C THR A 5 -5.69 -4.49 9.36
N SER A 6 -5.32 -5.01 10.52
CA SER A 6 -5.85 -4.56 11.81
C SER A 6 -4.76 -3.86 12.62
N ILE A 7 -5.15 -2.96 13.52
CA ILE A 7 -4.24 -2.33 14.51
C ILE A 7 -3.47 -3.39 15.32
N LYS A 8 -4.04 -4.59 15.51
CA LYS A 8 -3.39 -5.74 16.16
C LYS A 8 -2.18 -6.29 15.37
N ASP A 9 -2.04 -5.93 14.10
CA ASP A 9 -0.91 -6.30 13.24
C ASP A 9 0.24 -5.27 13.32
N VAL A 10 0.03 -4.11 13.97
CA VAL A 10 1.02 -3.05 14.22
C VAL A 10 1.79 -3.28 15.54
N ALA A 11 1.24 -4.09 16.45
CA ALA A 11 1.96 -4.51 17.66
C ALA A 11 3.23 -5.29 17.29
N PRO A 12 4.34 -5.16 18.06
CA PRO A 12 5.55 -5.92 17.82
C PRO A 12 5.25 -7.42 18.01
N ARG A 13 5.08 -8.12 16.90
CA ARG A 13 4.88 -9.56 16.81
C ARG A 13 5.92 -10.11 15.85
N SER A 14 6.34 -11.36 16.09
CA SER A 14 7.33 -11.99 15.22
C SER A 14 6.77 -12.07 13.80
N ALA A 15 7.64 -11.89 12.80
CA ALA A 15 7.28 -12.05 11.39
C ALA A 15 6.61 -13.43 11.15
N LYS A 16 7.03 -14.46 11.89
CA LYS A 16 6.50 -15.83 11.83
C LYS A 16 5.00 -15.90 12.19
N ASP A 17 4.54 -15.11 13.16
CA ASP A 17 3.15 -15.10 13.59
C ASP A 17 2.24 -14.34 12.62
N LYS A 18 2.75 -13.26 12.01
CA LYS A 18 2.05 -12.55 10.93
C LYS A 18 1.90 -13.46 9.71
N GLN A 19 2.96 -14.19 9.37
CA GLN A 19 2.96 -15.12 8.24
C GLN A 19 1.96 -16.27 8.40
N ARG A 20 1.81 -16.81 9.62
CA ARG A 20 0.86 -17.91 9.89
C ARG A 20 -0.60 -17.53 9.56
N ARG A 21 -0.97 -16.25 9.65
CA ARG A 21 -2.35 -15.78 9.40
C ARG A 21 -2.68 -15.66 7.91
N LEU A 22 -1.69 -15.64 7.03
CA LEU A 22 -1.88 -15.58 5.58
C LEU A 22 -1.90 -16.98 4.94
N ILE A 23 -1.56 -18.03 5.69
CA ILE A 23 -1.63 -19.43 5.23
C ILE A 23 -3.02 -19.79 4.65
N PRO A 24 -4.15 -19.44 5.28
CA PRO A 24 -5.47 -19.71 4.69
C PRO A 24 -5.68 -19.00 3.34
N ALA A 25 -5.15 -17.78 3.18
CA ALA A 25 -5.21 -17.05 1.92
C ALA A 25 -4.39 -17.76 0.83
N VAL A 26 -3.17 -18.22 1.17
CA VAL A 26 -2.34 -19.02 0.26
C VAL A 26 -3.06 -20.30 -0.16
N HIS A 27 -3.67 -21.05 0.77
CA HIS A 27 -4.45 -22.24 0.42
C HIS A 27 -5.65 -21.91 -0.48
N SER A 28 -6.35 -20.81 -0.21
CA SER A 28 -7.47 -20.38 -1.06
C SER A 28 -7.02 -19.99 -2.47
N LEU A 29 -5.86 -19.37 -2.61
CA LEU A 29 -5.26 -19.06 -3.91
C LEU A 29 -4.84 -20.33 -4.65
N LEU A 30 -4.21 -21.28 -3.97
CA LEU A 30 -3.82 -22.56 -4.55
C LEU A 30 -5.02 -23.42 -4.96
N SER A 31 -6.17 -23.26 -4.30
CA SER A 31 -7.42 -23.95 -4.69
C SER A 31 -8.11 -23.33 -5.90
N GLN A 32 -7.69 -22.15 -6.34
CA GLN A 32 -8.20 -21.50 -7.55
C GLN A 32 -7.26 -21.82 -8.71
N GLN A 33 -7.80 -22.21 -9.86
CA GLN A 33 -7.06 -22.18 -11.12
C GLN A 33 -6.84 -20.70 -11.48
N LEU A 34 -5.73 -20.14 -11.00
CA LEU A 34 -5.29 -18.78 -11.28
C LEU A 34 -4.59 -18.71 -12.65
N ASP A 35 -5.15 -19.36 -13.65
CA ASP A 35 -4.54 -19.52 -14.97
C ASP A 35 -4.37 -18.16 -15.69
N ASP A 36 -5.22 -17.17 -15.38
CA ASP A 36 -5.16 -15.79 -15.89
C ASP A 36 -4.42 -14.79 -14.94
N GLY A 37 -3.87 -15.30 -13.83
CA GLY A 37 -3.29 -14.52 -12.73
C GLY A 37 -4.28 -13.58 -12.01
N MET A 38 -3.77 -12.72 -11.12
CA MET A 38 -4.61 -11.82 -10.30
C MET A 38 -4.24 -10.34 -10.42
N LEU A 39 -5.26 -9.48 -10.36
CA LEU A 39 -5.09 -8.06 -10.04
C LEU A 39 -5.02 -7.88 -8.52
N VAL A 40 -3.94 -7.28 -8.03
CA VAL A 40 -3.80 -6.88 -6.64
C VAL A 40 -4.04 -5.39 -6.51
N HIS A 41 -4.90 -5.01 -5.57
CA HIS A 41 -5.16 -3.61 -5.23
C HIS A 41 -4.78 -3.35 -3.77
N CYS A 42 -3.72 -2.59 -3.58
CA CYS A 42 -3.19 -2.21 -2.27
C CYS A 42 -3.67 -0.81 -1.90
N PHE A 43 -4.26 -0.67 -0.72
CA PHE A 43 -4.65 0.61 -0.15
C PHE A 43 -3.73 0.94 1.02
N SER A 44 -3.09 2.11 0.97
CA SER A 44 -2.17 2.61 2.01
C SER A 44 -0.93 1.71 2.21
N GLU A 45 -0.02 2.13 3.11
CA GLU A 45 1.18 1.38 3.49
C GLU A 45 0.84 0.01 4.10
N GLY A 46 -0.29 -0.08 4.80
CA GLY A 46 -0.75 -1.34 5.38
C GLY A 46 -1.07 -2.39 4.31
N GLY A 47 -1.76 -1.98 3.24
CA GLY A 47 -2.15 -2.86 2.15
C GLY A 47 -0.94 -3.36 1.36
N SER A 48 -0.02 -2.45 1.00
CA SER A 48 1.21 -2.81 0.28
C SER A 48 2.12 -3.71 1.12
N ASN A 49 2.30 -3.43 2.42
CA ASN A 49 3.08 -4.31 3.31
C ASN A 49 2.47 -5.72 3.38
N LYS A 50 1.14 -5.81 3.51
CA LYS A 50 0.47 -7.12 3.57
C LYS A 50 0.55 -7.91 2.27
N PHE A 51 0.51 -7.21 1.15
CA PHE A 51 0.75 -7.83 -0.15
C PHE A 51 2.15 -8.44 -0.22
N ILE A 52 3.18 -7.70 0.21
CA ILE A 52 4.55 -8.23 0.29
C ILE A 52 4.63 -9.43 1.24
N GLU A 53 4.04 -9.35 2.44
CA GLU A 53 3.99 -10.49 3.37
C GLU A 53 3.33 -11.72 2.71
N LEU A 54 2.24 -11.54 1.96
CA LEU A 54 1.58 -12.62 1.22
C LEU A 54 2.49 -13.23 0.15
N ALA A 55 3.13 -12.39 -0.67
CA ALA A 55 4.04 -12.84 -1.72
C ALA A 55 5.21 -13.66 -1.15
N GLU A 56 5.80 -13.20 -0.05
CA GLU A 56 6.90 -13.90 0.63
C GLU A 56 6.49 -15.28 1.14
N ILE A 57 5.30 -15.38 1.73
CA ILE A 57 4.79 -16.66 2.27
C ILE A 57 4.42 -17.60 1.13
N PHE A 58 3.77 -17.09 0.10
CA PHE A 58 3.43 -17.86 -1.08
C PHE A 58 4.71 -18.45 -1.70
N GLN A 59 5.74 -17.63 -1.89
CA GLN A 59 7.02 -18.09 -2.41
C GLN A 59 7.71 -19.09 -1.49
N LYS A 60 7.66 -18.87 -0.17
CA LYS A 60 8.23 -19.81 0.81
C LYS A 60 7.54 -21.18 0.79
N ILE A 61 6.23 -21.23 0.57
CA ILE A 61 5.44 -22.48 0.57
C ILE A 61 5.52 -23.19 -0.78
N THR A 62 5.48 -22.44 -1.88
CA THR A 62 5.31 -22.99 -3.23
C THR A 62 6.59 -23.02 -4.06
N HIS A 63 7.64 -22.31 -3.60
CA HIS A 63 8.85 -22.03 -4.36
C HIS A 63 8.62 -21.30 -5.69
N ARG A 64 7.47 -20.63 -5.83
CA ARG A 64 7.08 -19.85 -7.01
C ARG A 64 6.69 -18.43 -6.60
N MET A 65 6.83 -17.46 -7.50
CA MET A 65 6.27 -16.14 -7.27
C MET A 65 4.74 -16.21 -7.22
N LEU A 66 4.14 -15.31 -6.45
CA LEU A 66 2.69 -15.15 -6.45
C LEU A 66 2.23 -14.70 -7.85
N PRO A 67 1.27 -15.38 -8.50
CA PRO A 67 0.89 -15.09 -9.90
C PRO A 67 0.03 -13.82 -10.00
N VAL A 68 0.70 -12.67 -9.87
CA VAL A 68 0.09 -11.33 -9.95
C VAL A 68 0.28 -10.79 -11.36
N SER A 69 -0.79 -10.66 -12.13
CA SER A 69 -0.73 -10.11 -13.48
C SER A 69 -0.75 -8.58 -13.46
N SER A 70 -1.29 -7.92 -12.43
CA SER A 70 -1.20 -6.46 -12.32
C SER A 70 -1.32 -5.95 -10.88
N LEU A 71 -0.78 -4.76 -10.65
CA LEU A 71 -0.70 -4.16 -9.32
C LEU A 71 -1.20 -2.72 -9.30
N CYS A 72 -2.23 -2.44 -8.50
CA CYS A 72 -2.70 -1.09 -8.20
C CYS A 72 -2.25 -0.68 -6.79
N LEU A 73 -1.63 0.49 -6.70
CA LEU A 73 -1.08 1.08 -5.48
C LEU A 73 -1.83 2.40 -5.24
N ASP A 74 -2.80 2.36 -4.32
CA ASP A 74 -3.58 3.51 -3.90
C ASP A 74 -2.99 4.10 -2.62
N SER A 75 -2.56 5.35 -2.71
CA SER A 75 -1.95 6.10 -1.60
C SER A 75 -0.73 5.39 -0.98
N THR A 76 0.11 4.75 -1.80
CA THR A 76 1.30 3.97 -1.39
C THR A 76 2.20 3.70 -2.61
N PRO A 77 3.50 3.37 -2.48
CA PRO A 77 4.34 3.46 -1.28
C PRO A 77 4.87 4.87 -1.03
N GLY A 78 4.80 5.31 0.21
CA GLY A 78 5.37 6.56 0.71
C GLY A 78 6.79 6.41 1.25
N LYS A 79 7.18 7.38 2.09
CA LYS A 79 8.33 7.32 3.00
C LYS A 79 7.91 7.80 4.38
N VAL A 80 8.70 7.49 5.40
CA VAL A 80 8.48 8.08 6.72
C VAL A 80 8.83 9.56 6.66
N ARG A 81 7.79 10.40 6.80
CA ARG A 81 7.92 11.85 7.00
C ARG A 81 7.30 12.19 8.33
N THR A 82 8.13 12.59 9.28
CA THR A 82 7.73 12.93 10.66
C THR A 82 6.70 14.07 10.71
N ASP A 83 6.76 14.99 9.74
CA ASP A 83 5.95 16.20 9.73
C ASP A 83 4.52 15.99 9.20
N ASN A 84 4.28 14.90 8.46
CA ASN A 84 3.00 14.63 7.79
C ASN A 84 1.98 13.96 8.72
N LEU A 85 2.43 13.10 9.65
CA LEU A 85 1.58 12.44 10.65
C LEU A 85 0.84 13.43 11.55
N GLN A 86 1.52 14.52 11.94
CA GLN A 86 0.92 15.57 12.76
C GLN A 86 -0.12 16.39 11.98
N LYS A 87 0.17 16.69 10.71
CA LYS A 87 -0.74 17.43 9.83
C LYS A 87 -1.96 16.60 9.45
N ALA A 88 -1.80 15.32 9.12
CA ALA A 88 -2.89 14.38 8.81
C ALA A 88 -3.85 14.18 10.00
N PHE A 89 -3.32 14.06 11.21
CA PHE A 89 -4.14 13.92 12.39
C PHE A 89 -4.91 15.22 12.71
N THR A 90 -4.27 16.38 12.52
CA THR A 90 -4.93 17.68 12.74
C THR A 90 -6.00 17.98 11.67
N ALA A 91 -5.73 17.60 10.41
CA ALA A 91 -6.65 17.82 9.28
C ALA A 91 -7.85 16.85 9.25
N SER A 92 -7.76 15.70 9.91
CA SER A 92 -8.85 14.72 9.99
C SER A 92 -9.91 15.06 11.06
N LEU A 93 -9.71 16.12 11.84
CA LEU A 93 -10.71 16.64 12.78
C LEU A 93 -11.59 17.69 12.08
N PRO A 94 -12.92 17.48 11.98
CA PRO A 94 -13.83 18.46 11.41
C PRO A 94 -13.75 19.78 12.20
N SER A 95 -13.68 20.93 11.52
CA SER A 95 -13.68 22.26 12.16
C SER A 95 -14.87 22.47 13.10
N ASN A 96 -15.96 21.75 12.84
CA ASN A 96 -17.27 21.87 13.48
C ASN A 96 -17.48 20.87 14.63
N SER A 97 -16.43 20.15 15.05
CA SER A 97 -16.51 19.15 16.12
C SER A 97 -16.69 19.79 17.51
N ASN A 98 -17.51 19.15 18.35
CA ASN A 98 -17.74 19.55 19.75
C ASN A 98 -16.41 19.53 20.54
N PRO A 99 -16.18 20.48 21.48
CA PRO A 99 -14.98 20.58 22.32
C PRO A 99 -14.43 19.25 22.87
N THR A 100 -15.29 18.31 23.24
CA THR A 100 -14.89 16.99 23.76
C THR A 100 -14.20 16.11 22.70
N VAL A 101 -14.68 16.15 21.45
CA VAL A 101 -14.08 15.43 20.31
C VAL A 101 -12.75 16.05 19.93
N LYS A 102 -12.64 17.39 19.99
CA LYS A 102 -11.38 18.10 19.79
C LYS A 102 -10.36 17.74 20.87
N ALA A 103 -10.76 17.68 22.14
CA ALA A 103 -9.89 17.30 23.26
C ALA A 103 -9.42 15.84 23.17
N LEU A 104 -10.31 14.91 22.79
CA LEU A 104 -9.95 13.50 22.59
C LEU A 104 -9.00 13.31 21.39
N GLY A 105 -9.26 14.03 20.29
CA GLY A 105 -8.36 14.11 19.14
C GLY A 105 -6.99 14.66 19.54
N GLN A 106 -6.92 15.79 20.25
CA GLN A 106 -5.66 16.34 20.75
C GLN A 106 -4.93 15.38 21.70
N GLY A 107 -5.65 14.62 22.52
CA GLY A 107 -5.09 13.55 23.36
C GLY A 107 -4.46 12.43 22.54
N ALA A 108 -5.14 11.96 21.49
CA ALA A 108 -4.62 10.95 20.57
C ALA A 108 -3.44 11.48 19.72
N ALA A 109 -3.47 12.72 19.26
CA ALA A 109 -2.36 13.39 18.58
C ALA A 109 -1.12 13.46 19.48
N ARG A 110 -1.32 13.82 20.76
CA ARG A 110 -0.25 13.90 21.76
C ARG A 110 0.29 12.51 22.10
N MET A 111 -0.55 11.48 22.14
CA MET A 111 -0.14 10.08 22.30
C MET A 111 0.70 9.61 21.11
N ILE A 112 0.29 9.92 19.88
CA ILE A 112 1.05 9.63 18.65
C ILE A 112 2.42 10.34 18.71
N ARG A 113 2.46 11.60 19.17
CA ARG A 113 3.71 12.34 19.37
C ARG A 113 4.61 11.70 20.44
N ILE A 114 4.07 11.27 21.57
CA ILE A 114 4.84 10.58 22.63
C ILE A 114 5.38 9.23 22.13
N MET A 115 4.58 8.48 21.37
CA MET A 115 5.03 7.22 20.75
C MET A 115 6.09 7.46 19.68
N HIS A 116 6.03 8.58 18.97
CA HIS A 116 7.03 9.02 18.01
C HIS A 116 8.34 9.45 18.70
N ASP A 117 8.26 10.32 19.70
CA ASP A 117 9.40 10.89 20.44
C ASP A 117 10.14 9.83 21.27
N SER A 118 9.45 8.76 21.68
CA SER A 118 10.08 7.61 22.37
C SER A 118 10.92 6.70 21.45
N GLY A 119 10.95 6.95 20.13
CA GLY A 119 11.82 6.28 19.17
C GLY A 119 11.49 4.81 18.86
N LEU A 120 10.51 4.21 19.54
CA LEU A 120 10.14 2.80 19.39
C LEU A 120 9.20 2.57 18.20
N TYR A 121 8.25 3.48 17.97
CA TYR A 121 7.25 3.35 16.90
C TYR A 121 7.82 3.73 15.53
N THR A 122 8.64 4.77 15.48
CA THR A 122 9.27 5.31 14.26
C THR A 122 10.23 4.33 13.62
N ARG A 123 11.09 3.67 14.38
CA ARG A 123 12.08 2.72 13.82
C ARG A 123 11.43 1.49 13.20
N VAL A 124 10.39 0.94 13.84
CA VAL A 124 9.69 -0.24 13.33
C VAL A 124 8.86 0.11 12.11
N SER A 125 8.12 1.23 12.14
CA SER A 125 7.32 1.66 10.99
C SER A 125 8.20 2.06 9.80
N GLU A 126 9.33 2.73 10.05
CA GLU A 126 10.32 3.07 9.04
C GLU A 126 10.93 1.83 8.38
N GLN A 127 11.36 0.85 9.17
CA GLN A 127 11.86 -0.41 8.62
C GLN A 127 10.81 -1.14 7.79
N VAL A 128 9.55 -1.14 8.22
CA VAL A 128 8.44 -1.78 7.49
C VAL A 128 8.15 -1.06 6.17
N ILE A 129 8.07 0.28 6.18
CA ILE A 129 7.82 1.09 4.97
C ILE A 129 9.00 0.95 3.99
N LEU A 130 10.24 1.10 4.46
CA LEU A 130 11.43 0.94 3.64
C LEU A 130 11.53 -0.47 3.04
N ARG A 131 11.25 -1.51 3.84
CA ARG A 131 11.21 -2.89 3.37
C ARG A 131 10.14 -3.08 2.30
N THR A 132 8.91 -2.64 2.56
CA THR A 132 7.79 -2.76 1.61
C THR A 132 8.13 -2.08 0.29
N ARG A 133 8.63 -0.85 0.35
CA ARG A 133 9.05 -0.06 -0.80
C ARG A 133 10.14 -0.76 -1.62
N LYS A 134 11.14 -1.36 -0.96
CA LYS A 134 12.17 -2.16 -1.64
C LYS A 134 11.58 -3.43 -2.26
N SER A 135 10.78 -4.18 -1.52
CA SER A 135 10.19 -5.45 -1.93
C SER A 135 9.21 -5.30 -3.10
N LEU A 136 8.49 -4.18 -3.20
CA LEU A 136 7.64 -3.87 -4.36
C LEU A 136 8.44 -3.79 -5.66
N ASN A 137 9.74 -3.53 -5.60
CA ASN A 137 10.65 -3.46 -6.75
C ASN A 137 11.64 -4.64 -6.80
N ASP A 138 11.41 -5.70 -6.02
CA ASP A 138 12.32 -6.84 -5.96
C ASP A 138 11.96 -7.89 -7.03
N PRO A 139 12.78 -8.07 -8.09
CA PRO A 139 12.52 -9.03 -9.16
C PRO A 139 12.66 -10.49 -8.70
N THR A 140 13.19 -10.73 -7.50
CA THR A 140 13.25 -12.08 -6.92
C THR A 140 11.96 -12.47 -6.20
N LEU A 141 11.12 -11.50 -5.88
CA LEU A 141 9.86 -11.70 -5.16
C LEU A 141 8.64 -11.55 -6.07
N LEU A 142 8.68 -10.59 -7.00
CA LEU A 142 7.61 -10.25 -7.91
C LEU A 142 8.11 -10.23 -9.35
N ASP A 143 7.26 -10.56 -10.30
CA ASP A 143 7.56 -10.43 -11.72
C ASP A 143 7.44 -8.97 -12.18
N ILE A 144 8.43 -8.15 -11.81
CA ILE A 144 8.34 -6.70 -12.02
C ILE A 144 8.35 -6.28 -13.49
N TYR A 145 8.74 -7.18 -14.41
CA TYR A 145 8.88 -6.86 -15.83
C TYR A 145 7.55 -7.01 -16.58
N ASP A 146 6.75 -8.03 -16.23
CA ASP A 146 5.47 -8.35 -16.88
C ASP A 146 4.23 -8.05 -16.02
N MET A 147 4.41 -7.34 -14.91
CA MET A 147 3.33 -6.91 -14.01
C MET A 147 3.06 -5.39 -14.13
N PRO A 148 2.12 -4.96 -15.00
CA PRO A 148 1.69 -3.58 -15.10
C PRO A 148 1.33 -2.96 -13.74
N ARG A 149 1.72 -1.70 -13.54
CA ARG A 149 1.47 -0.98 -12.29
C ARG A 149 0.57 0.24 -12.47
N CYS A 150 -0.35 0.43 -11.55
CA CYS A 150 -1.12 1.66 -11.41
C CYS A 150 -0.72 2.35 -10.10
N TYR A 151 -0.27 3.60 -10.17
CA TYR A 151 -0.09 4.48 -9.02
C TYR A 151 -1.26 5.45 -8.97
N LEU A 152 -2.01 5.43 -7.88
CA LEU A 152 -3.19 6.28 -7.65
C LEU A 152 -2.91 7.07 -6.38
N TYR A 153 -2.77 8.39 -6.49
CA TYR A 153 -2.41 9.24 -5.35
C TYR A 153 -2.91 10.67 -5.54
N SER A 154 -2.91 11.46 -4.47
CA SER A 154 -3.44 12.82 -4.48
C SER A 154 -2.46 13.83 -3.89
N ALA A 155 -2.42 15.03 -4.46
CA ALA A 155 -1.72 16.18 -3.89
C ALA A 155 -2.23 16.55 -2.50
N ALA A 156 -3.53 16.35 -2.26
CA ALA A 156 -4.20 16.60 -0.99
C ALA A 156 -4.13 15.42 -0.01
N ASP A 157 -3.42 14.32 -0.34
CA ASP A 157 -3.19 13.25 0.62
C ASP A 157 -2.22 13.72 1.73
N MET A 158 -2.75 13.87 2.93
CA MET A 158 -1.99 14.32 4.09
C MET A 158 -1.21 13.19 4.77
N VAL A 159 -1.55 11.93 4.50
CA VAL A 159 -0.96 10.74 5.14
C VAL A 159 0.26 10.27 4.36
N VAL A 160 0.13 10.14 3.03
CA VAL A 160 1.24 9.74 2.15
C VAL A 160 1.56 10.88 1.18
N CYS A 161 2.82 11.33 1.23
CA CYS A 161 3.31 12.40 0.37
C CYS A 161 3.30 11.94 -1.10
N HIS A 162 2.65 12.70 -1.99
CA HIS A 162 2.57 12.32 -3.40
C HIS A 162 3.95 12.20 -4.05
N GLU A 163 4.91 13.06 -3.67
CA GLU A 163 6.27 13.04 -4.21
C GLU A 163 6.99 11.73 -3.89
N ASP A 164 6.68 11.10 -2.76
CA ASP A 164 7.27 9.81 -2.39
C ASP A 164 6.74 8.69 -3.31
N VAL A 165 5.46 8.76 -3.68
CA VAL A 165 4.82 7.83 -4.64
C VAL A 165 5.39 8.03 -6.04
N GLU A 166 5.48 9.29 -6.49
CA GLU A 166 6.10 9.66 -7.77
C GLU A 166 7.56 9.18 -7.85
N GLN A 167 8.33 9.42 -6.79
CA GLN A 167 9.70 8.92 -6.69
C GLN A 167 9.76 7.39 -6.81
N HIS A 168 8.80 6.68 -6.22
CA HIS A 168 8.78 5.21 -6.33
C HIS A 168 8.50 4.75 -7.75
N ALA A 169 7.59 5.41 -8.45
CA ALA A 169 7.31 5.11 -9.85
C ALA A 169 8.56 5.33 -10.73
N ILE A 170 9.34 6.39 -10.46
CA ILE A 170 10.62 6.64 -11.13
C ILE A 170 11.65 5.55 -10.82
N GLU A 171 11.76 5.14 -9.55
CA GLU A 171 12.64 4.05 -9.11
C GLU A 171 12.27 2.73 -9.81
N ALA A 172 10.99 2.39 -9.85
CA ALA A 172 10.47 1.22 -10.54
C ALA A 172 10.79 1.26 -12.04
N LYS A 173 10.60 2.42 -12.69
CA LYS A 173 10.94 2.62 -14.11
C LYS A 173 12.42 2.36 -14.38
N ARG A 174 13.32 2.84 -13.52
CA ARG A 174 14.77 2.62 -13.63
C ARG A 174 15.16 1.15 -13.49
N LEU A 175 14.37 0.37 -12.76
CA LEU A 175 14.56 -1.06 -12.57
C LEU A 175 13.91 -1.91 -13.68
N GLY A 176 13.36 -1.29 -14.71
CA GLY A 176 12.83 -2.01 -15.89
C GLY A 176 11.33 -2.26 -15.85
N VAL A 177 10.58 -1.69 -14.90
CA VAL A 177 9.12 -1.67 -14.97
C VAL A 177 8.72 -0.75 -16.12
N THR A 178 8.27 -1.33 -17.25
CA THR A 178 7.96 -0.56 -18.47
C THR A 178 6.48 -0.19 -18.58
N GLN A 179 5.61 -1.03 -18.04
CA GLN A 179 4.16 -0.85 -18.09
C GLN A 179 3.66 -0.19 -16.80
N MET A 180 3.40 1.11 -16.85
CA MET A 180 2.86 1.82 -15.71
C MET A 180 1.85 2.90 -16.10
N HIS A 181 0.87 3.09 -15.23
CA HIS A 181 -0.05 4.20 -15.23
C HIS A 181 0.11 4.97 -13.92
N VAL A 182 0.41 6.26 -14.03
CA VAL A 182 0.65 7.13 -12.87
C VAL A 182 -0.42 8.21 -12.89
N MET A 183 -1.38 8.12 -11.97
CA MET A 183 -2.52 9.03 -11.88
C MET A 183 -2.42 9.84 -10.60
N ARG A 184 -2.19 11.14 -10.79
CA ARG A 184 -2.23 12.15 -9.74
C ARG A 184 -3.61 12.82 -9.73
N PHE A 185 -4.25 12.83 -8.57
CA PHE A 185 -5.41 13.65 -8.27
C PHE A 185 -4.99 14.91 -7.51
N GLU A 186 -5.80 15.96 -7.54
CA GLU A 186 -5.47 17.19 -6.82
C GLU A 186 -6.15 17.26 -5.46
N ASN A 187 -7.45 16.96 -5.39
CA ASN A 187 -8.27 17.21 -4.20
C ASN A 187 -9.00 15.97 -3.72
N SER A 188 -8.28 14.94 -3.30
CA SER A 188 -8.88 13.80 -2.59
C SER A 188 -8.06 13.41 -1.38
N ALA A 189 -8.75 13.00 -0.32
CA ALA A 189 -8.12 12.51 0.89
C ALA A 189 -7.50 11.12 0.68
N HIS A 190 -6.68 10.69 1.63
CA HIS A 190 -6.04 9.37 1.66
C HIS A 190 -7.04 8.23 1.40
N CYS A 191 -6.76 7.39 0.40
CA CYS A 191 -7.63 6.28 -0.04
C CYS A 191 -9.08 6.66 -0.40
N ALA A 192 -9.35 7.96 -0.64
CA ALA A 192 -10.67 8.45 -1.03
C ALA A 192 -10.75 8.82 -2.53
N HIS A 193 -9.69 8.55 -3.31
CA HIS A 193 -9.58 8.95 -4.71
C HIS A 193 -10.71 8.40 -5.58
N MET A 194 -11.08 7.14 -5.38
CA MET A 194 -12.20 6.50 -6.08
C MET A 194 -13.52 7.24 -5.85
N ARG A 195 -13.76 7.74 -4.63
CA ARG A 195 -15.02 8.43 -4.30
C ARG A 195 -15.10 9.79 -4.98
N GLU A 196 -14.00 10.52 -5.01
CA GLU A 196 -13.95 11.88 -5.57
C GLU A 196 -13.80 11.88 -7.11
N TYR A 197 -13.12 10.86 -7.67
CA TYR A 197 -12.74 10.78 -9.09
C TYR A 197 -13.07 9.42 -9.72
N GLU A 198 -14.28 8.90 -9.48
CA GLU A 198 -14.71 7.54 -9.85
C GLU A 198 -14.34 7.12 -11.28
N GLY A 199 -14.73 7.93 -12.28
CA GLY A 199 -14.50 7.59 -13.69
C GLY A 199 -13.02 7.50 -14.06
N ALA A 200 -12.22 8.49 -13.65
CA ALA A 200 -10.78 8.50 -13.92
C ALA A 200 -10.07 7.37 -13.16
N TYR A 201 -10.47 7.13 -11.91
CA TYR A 201 -9.93 6.08 -11.06
C TYR A 201 -10.15 4.69 -11.67
N TRP A 202 -11.39 4.33 -12.01
CA TRP A 202 -11.68 3.02 -12.57
C TRP A 202 -11.12 2.84 -13.98
N GLN A 203 -11.06 3.91 -14.77
CA GLN A 203 -10.40 3.86 -16.08
C GLN A 203 -8.91 3.51 -15.93
N ALA A 204 -8.21 4.09 -14.95
CA ALA A 204 -6.81 3.78 -14.66
C ALA A 204 -6.62 2.30 -14.27
N VAL A 205 -7.45 1.80 -13.36
CA VAL A 205 -7.44 0.39 -12.93
C VAL A 205 -7.72 -0.55 -14.09
N GLN A 206 -8.77 -0.29 -14.88
CA GLN A 206 -9.15 -1.11 -16.04
C GLN A 206 -8.08 -1.13 -17.13
N ARG A 207 -7.45 0.01 -17.41
CA ARG A 207 -6.33 0.08 -18.36
C ARG A 207 -5.16 -0.76 -17.90
N THR A 208 -4.81 -0.67 -16.63
CA THR A 208 -3.72 -1.46 -16.03
C THR A 208 -4.01 -2.96 -16.12
N TRP A 209 -5.24 -3.37 -15.80
CA TRP A 209 -5.68 -4.78 -15.94
C TRP A 209 -5.71 -5.28 -17.39
N SER A 210 -5.96 -4.38 -18.34
CA SER A 210 -5.98 -4.74 -19.76
C SER A 210 -4.57 -4.87 -20.34
N MET A 211 -3.56 -4.22 -19.75
CA MET A 211 -2.16 -4.35 -20.18
C MET A 211 -1.61 -5.74 -19.88
N SER A 212 -1.97 -6.33 -18.73
CA SER A 212 -1.48 -7.66 -18.33
C SER A 212 -2.03 -8.79 -19.20
N ARG A 213 -3.11 -8.55 -19.95
CA ARG A 213 -3.75 -9.54 -20.84
C ARG A 213 -3.32 -9.40 -22.29
N LYS A 214 -2.53 -8.38 -22.62
CA LYS A 214 -2.01 -8.15 -23.97
C LYS A 214 -0.60 -8.68 -24.19
N SER A 215 0.10 -9.10 -23.14
CA SER A 215 1.42 -9.75 -23.22
C SER A 215 1.34 -11.22 -23.66
N GLU A 216 0.13 -11.79 -23.76
CA GLU A 216 -0.11 -13.20 -24.13
C GLU A 216 -0.47 -13.41 -25.62
N LEU A 217 -0.38 -12.37 -26.46
CA LEU A 217 -0.63 -12.41 -27.91
C LEU A 217 0.61 -11.92 -28.68
#